data_AF-A0A849SG79-F1
#
_entry.id   AF-A0A849SG79-F1
#
_cell.length_a   1.000
_cell.length_b   1.000
_cell.length_c   1.000
_cell.angle_alpha   90.00
_cell.angle_beta   90.00
_cell.angle_gamma   90.00
#
_symmetry.space_group_name_H-M   'P 1'
#
loop_
_entity.id
_entity.type
_entity.pdbx_description
1 polymer ?
#
loop_
_entity_poly.entity_id
_entity_poly.type
_entity_poly.pdbx_seq_one_letter_code
_entity_poly.pdbx_strand_id
1 'polypeptide(L)'
;MKIPHAIDVENKIKVIGADRADSQAARGRYLCYGCNREVFLAKSKNRKVHFKHYPDEAAGCRYGKSQKLHTQAKERLAIVFENALKKRGPMPIMQFETPTGIQTVLPFIFGHVAKLEWSLKDIGRRPDVVILDASVNPVLAIEIKHTHGVNDQKSKDFANCWWVEVDARDVMKDDFVLKVRAHGNLPYQYELLGHQNMLFG
;
A
#
# COMPACT_ATOMS: atom_id res chain seq x y z
N MET A 1 9.98 13.55 -8.46
CA MET A 1 9.47 12.24 -8.00
C MET A 1 10.45 11.67 -7.01
N LYS A 2 10.00 11.30 -5.81
CA LYS A 2 10.84 10.66 -4.78
C LYS A 2 10.32 9.25 -4.54
N ILE A 3 11.08 8.26 -4.96
CA ILE A 3 10.72 6.85 -4.83
C ILE A 3 11.50 6.29 -3.62
N PRO A 4 10.83 5.82 -2.55
CA PRO A 4 11.50 5.32 -1.36
C PRO A 4 12.06 3.90 -1.54
N HIS A 5 11.44 3.11 -2.43
CA HIS A 5 11.75 1.70 -2.62
C HIS A 5 12.03 1.35 -4.08
N ALA A 6 13.00 0.47 -4.31
CA ALA A 6 13.31 -0.09 -5.63
C ALA A 6 13.43 -1.61 -5.54
N ILE A 7 13.37 -2.27 -6.68
CA ILE A 7 13.74 -3.69 -6.83
C ILE A 7 15.25 -3.73 -7.09
N ASP A 8 16.00 -4.44 -6.24
CA ASP A 8 17.43 -4.71 -6.45
C ASP A 8 17.58 -6.01 -7.24
N VAL A 9 17.99 -5.90 -8.51
CA VAL A 9 18.09 -7.06 -9.40
C VAL A 9 19.27 -7.97 -9.06
N GLU A 10 20.35 -7.43 -8.49
CA GLU A 10 21.54 -8.21 -8.11
C GLU A 10 21.27 -9.04 -6.86
N ASN A 11 20.53 -8.49 -5.89
CA ASN A 11 20.21 -9.15 -4.62
C ASN A 11 18.97 -10.05 -4.70
N LYS A 12 18.78 -10.76 -5.82
CA LYS A 12 17.66 -11.70 -6.06
C LYS A 12 16.28 -11.03 -6.02
N ILE A 13 16.14 -9.83 -6.60
CA ILE A 13 14.84 -9.16 -6.77
C ILE A 13 14.21 -8.83 -5.40
N LYS A 14 15.03 -8.38 -4.44
CA LYS A 14 14.52 -7.88 -3.16
C LYS A 14 14.08 -6.44 -3.29
N VAL A 15 12.99 -6.09 -2.62
CA VAL A 15 12.64 -4.69 -2.41
C VAL A 15 13.65 -4.09 -1.43
N ILE A 16 14.29 -3.01 -1.83
CA ILE A 16 15.29 -2.29 -1.04
C ILE A 16 14.85 -0.85 -0.79
N GLY A 17 15.09 -0.36 0.42
CA GLY A 17 14.91 1.05 0.76
C GLY A 17 16.07 1.89 0.23
N ALA A 18 15.80 3.13 -0.18
CA ALA A 18 16.83 4.04 -0.69
C ALA A 18 17.95 4.33 0.31
N ASP A 19 17.66 4.23 1.61
CA ASP A 19 18.61 4.35 2.72
C ASP A 19 19.62 3.20 2.80
N ARG A 20 19.27 2.03 2.24
CA ARG A 20 20.12 0.83 2.21
C ARG A 20 20.76 0.56 0.85
N ALA A 21 20.40 1.35 -0.16
CA ALA A 21 20.93 1.18 -1.51
C ALA A 21 22.38 1.67 -1.63
N ASP A 22 23.13 0.98 -2.48
CA ASP A 22 24.49 1.30 -2.83
C ASP A 22 24.52 2.55 -3.72
N SER A 23 25.17 3.61 -3.23
CA SER A 23 25.31 4.86 -3.97
C SER A 23 26.23 4.77 -5.19
N GLN A 24 27.03 3.71 -5.30
CA GLN A 24 27.94 3.44 -6.42
C GLN A 24 27.42 2.33 -7.34
N ALA A 25 26.17 1.91 -7.16
CA ALA A 25 25.52 0.93 -8.01
C ALA A 25 25.60 1.30 -9.50
N ALA A 26 25.96 0.33 -10.33
CA ALA A 26 25.89 0.48 -11.78
C ALA A 26 24.46 0.70 -12.26
N ARG A 27 24.32 1.36 -13.42
CA ARG A 27 23.03 1.51 -14.09
C ARG A 27 22.40 0.14 -14.36
N GLY A 28 21.09 0.03 -14.13
CA GLY A 28 20.34 -1.21 -14.30
C GLY A 28 20.20 -2.04 -13.02
N ARG A 29 20.98 -1.78 -11.96
CA ARG A 29 20.85 -2.51 -10.68
C ARG A 29 19.52 -2.28 -9.97
N TYR A 30 18.96 -1.07 -10.06
CA TYR A 30 17.72 -0.72 -9.39
C TYR A 30 16.61 -0.45 -10.39
N LEU A 31 15.46 -1.10 -10.18
CA LEU A 31 14.25 -0.87 -10.94
C LEU A 31 13.19 -0.20 -10.05
N CYS A 32 12.50 0.79 -10.61
CA CYS A 32 11.37 1.46 -9.97
C CYS A 32 10.33 0.45 -9.52
N TYR A 33 9.97 0.46 -8.24
CA TYR A 33 8.94 -0.44 -7.72
C TYR A 33 7.58 -0.25 -8.43
N GLY A 34 7.29 0.94 -8.97
CA GLY A 34 6.02 1.21 -9.64
C GLY A 34 5.91 0.86 -11.12
N CYS A 35 7.00 0.92 -11.88
CA CYS A 35 6.96 0.71 -13.33
C CYS A 35 8.04 -0.23 -13.86
N ASN A 36 8.89 -0.78 -12.99
CA ASN A 36 10.01 -1.68 -13.30
C ASN A 36 11.04 -1.10 -14.28
N ARG A 37 11.09 0.22 -14.45
CA ARG A 37 12.12 0.89 -15.25
C ARG A 37 13.31 1.28 -14.40
N GLU A 38 14.45 1.48 -15.03
CA GLU A 38 15.68 1.81 -14.35
C GLU A 38 15.57 3.09 -13.51
N VAL A 39 16.09 3.02 -12.30
CA VAL A 39 16.23 4.15 -11.39
C VAL A 39 17.64 4.21 -10.84
N PHE A 40 18.06 5.40 -10.43
CA PHE A 40 19.31 5.61 -9.74
C PHE A 40 19.05 6.22 -8.37
N LEU A 41 20.01 6.01 -7.46
CA LEU A 41 19.96 6.60 -6.13
C LEU A 41 20.33 8.10 -6.20
N ALA A 42 19.45 8.96 -5.73
CA ALA A 42 19.63 10.39 -5.69
C ALA A 42 19.63 10.91 -4.25
N LYS A 43 20.41 11.95 -3.99
CA LYS A 43 20.44 12.67 -2.70
C LYS A 43 19.75 14.03 -2.88
N SER A 44 18.82 14.34 -1.98
CA SER A 44 18.22 15.67 -1.91
C SER A 44 19.13 16.66 -1.17
N LYS A 45 18.80 17.97 -1.24
CA LYS A 45 19.53 19.04 -0.52
C LYS A 45 19.65 18.77 0.99
N ASN A 46 18.65 18.13 1.60
CA ASN A 46 18.62 17.80 3.03
C ASN A 46 19.23 16.43 3.33
N ARG A 47 20.12 15.92 2.47
CA ARG A 47 20.77 14.59 2.54
C ARG A 47 19.83 13.38 2.54
N LYS A 48 18.51 13.56 2.42
CA LYS A 48 17.57 12.45 2.25
C LYS A 48 17.80 11.77 0.90
N VAL A 49 18.09 10.48 0.94
CA VAL A 49 18.23 9.60 -0.23
C VAL A 49 16.87 9.13 -0.74
N HIS A 50 16.76 8.96 -2.05
CA HIS A 50 15.57 8.45 -2.73
C HIS A 50 15.96 7.94 -4.12
N PHE A 51 15.21 7.02 -4.70
CA PHE A 51 15.37 6.66 -6.11
C PHE A 51 14.69 7.68 -7.03
N LYS A 52 15.26 7.84 -8.23
CA LYS A 52 14.72 8.67 -9.30
C LYS A 52 14.92 7.96 -10.64
N HIS A 53 13.95 8.10 -11.54
CA HIS A 53 14.11 7.67 -12.94
C HIS A 53 15.19 8.49 -13.63
N TYR A 54 15.87 7.87 -14.59
CA TYR A 54 16.60 8.58 -15.63
C TYR A 54 15.64 9.49 -16.44
N PRO A 55 16.13 10.59 -17.05
CA PRO A 55 15.29 11.59 -17.72
C PRO A 55 14.22 11.01 -18.67
N ASP A 56 14.56 9.97 -19.43
CA ASP A 56 13.68 9.37 -20.44
C ASP A 56 12.80 8.21 -19.93
N GLU A 57 13.12 7.68 -18.75
CA GLU A 57 12.46 6.49 -18.18
C GLU A 57 11.19 6.85 -17.38
N ALA A 58 11.00 8.13 -17.03
CA ALA A 58 9.93 8.57 -16.13
C ALA A 58 8.52 8.59 -16.76
N ALA A 59 8.43 8.51 -18.09
CA ALA A 59 7.15 8.60 -18.82
C ALA A 59 6.18 7.50 -18.36
N GLY A 60 4.93 7.85 -18.05
CA GLY A 60 3.91 6.87 -17.62
C GLY A 60 4.05 6.28 -16.19
N CYS A 61 5.18 6.41 -15.49
CA CYS A 61 5.28 5.95 -14.09
C CYS A 61 4.31 6.72 -13.19
N ARG A 62 3.41 6.06 -12.46
CA ARG A 62 2.48 6.73 -11.51
C ARG A 62 3.07 6.95 -10.12
N TYR A 63 4.09 6.16 -9.76
CA TYR A 63 4.64 6.15 -8.41
C TYR A 63 5.16 7.54 -7.98
N GLY A 64 4.41 8.25 -7.14
CA GLY A 64 4.79 9.59 -6.64
C GLY A 64 4.76 10.71 -7.68
N LYS A 65 3.87 10.64 -8.69
CA LYS A 65 3.64 11.76 -9.64
C LYS A 65 2.70 12.82 -9.12
N SER A 66 1.62 12.44 -8.46
CA SER A 66 0.62 13.40 -8.01
C SER A 66 1.20 14.38 -6.98
N GLN A 67 0.71 15.61 -6.92
CA GLN A 67 1.04 16.55 -5.82
C GLN A 67 0.06 16.41 -4.63
N LYS A 68 -1.09 15.76 -4.83
CA LYS A 68 -2.11 15.57 -3.79
C LYS A 68 -1.75 14.34 -2.95
N LEU A 69 -1.62 14.53 -1.64
CA LEU A 69 -1.21 13.49 -0.68
C LEU A 69 -2.08 12.22 -0.80
N HIS A 70 -3.40 12.40 -0.83
CA HIS A 70 -4.37 11.30 -0.94
C HIS A 70 -4.15 10.47 -2.20
N THR A 71 -4.09 11.12 -3.37
CA THR A 71 -3.84 10.45 -4.66
C THR A 71 -2.50 9.70 -4.66
N GLN A 72 -1.43 10.31 -4.12
CA GLN A 72 -0.13 9.62 -4.02
C GLN A 72 -0.23 8.36 -3.14
N ALA A 73 -0.92 8.44 -2.01
CA ALA A 73 -1.11 7.31 -1.11
C ALA A 73 -1.88 6.17 -1.80
N LYS A 74 -2.96 6.48 -2.53
CA LYS A 74 -3.71 5.49 -3.33
C LYS A 74 -2.82 4.77 -4.34
N GLU A 75 -2.10 5.55 -5.15
CA GLU A 75 -1.22 5.02 -6.19
C GLU A 75 -0.13 4.13 -5.60
N ARG A 76 0.49 4.55 -4.49
CA ARG A 76 1.51 3.74 -3.81
C ARG A 76 0.96 2.44 -3.28
N LEU A 77 -0.15 2.46 -2.54
CA LEU A 77 -0.75 1.23 -2.02
C LEU A 77 -1.15 0.26 -3.12
N ALA A 78 -1.81 0.75 -4.17
CA ALA A 78 -2.17 -0.10 -5.30
C ALA A 78 -0.93 -0.75 -5.94
N ILE A 79 0.17 -0.01 -6.08
CA ILE A 79 1.44 -0.57 -6.58
C ILE A 79 2.02 -1.62 -5.62
N VAL A 80 2.03 -1.35 -4.31
CA VAL A 80 2.59 -2.29 -3.33
C VAL A 80 1.82 -3.60 -3.35
N PHE A 81 0.49 -3.54 -3.30
CA PHE A 81 -0.35 -4.73 -3.41
C PHE A 81 -0.20 -5.43 -4.77
N GLU A 82 -0.20 -4.69 -5.88
CA GLU A 82 -0.02 -5.28 -7.21
C GLU A 82 1.30 -6.06 -7.32
N ASN A 83 2.38 -5.52 -6.77
CA ASN A 83 3.66 -6.22 -6.73
C ASN A 83 3.65 -7.42 -5.79
N ALA A 84 3.01 -7.32 -4.62
CA ALA A 84 2.87 -8.43 -3.69
C ALA A 84 2.09 -9.59 -4.31
N LEU A 85 0.95 -9.31 -4.93
CA LEU A 85 0.10 -10.29 -5.63
C LEU A 85 0.85 -10.97 -6.78
N LYS A 86 1.75 -10.24 -7.45
CA LYS A 86 2.63 -10.76 -8.51
C LYS A 86 3.92 -11.41 -7.99
N LYS A 87 4.07 -11.59 -6.67
CA LYS A 87 5.26 -12.17 -6.02
C LYS A 87 6.56 -11.40 -6.31
N ARG A 88 6.46 -10.08 -6.53
CA ARG A 88 7.58 -9.15 -6.79
C ARG A 88 7.97 -8.33 -5.55
N GLY A 89 7.27 -8.54 -4.45
CA GLY A 89 7.50 -7.89 -3.17
C GLY A 89 6.72 -8.59 -2.05
N PRO A 90 6.97 -8.23 -0.79
CA PRO A 90 6.20 -8.75 0.33
C PRO A 90 4.77 -8.16 0.34
N MET A 91 3.83 -8.93 0.89
CA MET A 91 2.51 -8.40 1.24
C MET A 91 2.66 -7.34 2.34
N PRO A 92 1.95 -6.20 2.28
CA PRO A 92 1.96 -5.20 3.35
C PRO A 92 1.52 -5.81 4.68
N ILE A 93 2.22 -5.44 5.76
CA ILE A 93 1.85 -5.80 7.12
C ILE A 93 0.72 -4.88 7.57
N MET A 94 -0.30 -5.44 8.21
CA MET A 94 -1.33 -4.67 8.89
C MET A 94 -0.96 -4.49 10.36
N GLN A 95 -1.00 -3.26 10.84
CA GLN A 95 -0.69 -2.89 12.20
C GLN A 95 -1.96 -2.39 12.88
N PHE A 96 -2.35 -3.06 13.97
CA PHE A 96 -3.52 -2.72 14.78
C PHE A 96 -3.04 -2.15 16.12
N GLU A 97 -3.58 -1.00 16.50
CA GLU A 97 -3.41 -0.45 17.85
C GLU A 97 -4.45 -1.13 18.77
N THR A 98 -3.98 -1.76 19.84
CA THR A 98 -4.83 -2.47 20.80
C THR A 98 -4.53 -1.99 22.23
N PRO A 99 -5.42 -2.22 23.20
CA PRO A 99 -5.17 -1.82 24.59
C PRO A 99 -3.93 -2.48 25.20
N THR A 100 -3.54 -3.66 24.71
CA THR A 100 -2.32 -4.36 25.14
C THR A 100 -1.08 -3.96 24.34
N GLY A 101 -1.21 -3.02 23.40
CA GLY A 101 -0.13 -2.53 22.55
C GLY A 101 -0.36 -2.76 21.07
N ILE A 102 0.71 -2.61 20.29
CA ILE A 102 0.67 -2.77 18.83
C ILE A 102 0.71 -4.25 18.47
N GLN A 103 -0.23 -4.70 17.65
CA GLN A 103 -0.20 -6.03 17.06
C GLN A 103 -0.01 -5.95 15.54
N THR A 104 0.82 -6.85 15.01
CA THR A 104 1.10 -6.93 13.57
C THR A 104 0.55 -8.23 12.99
N VAL A 105 -0.14 -8.10 11.87
CA VAL A 105 -0.70 -9.22 11.12
C VAL A 105 -0.11 -9.18 9.71
N LEU A 106 0.38 -10.32 9.25
CA LEU A 106 0.70 -10.52 7.83
C LEU A 106 -0.53 -11.13 7.17
N PRO A 107 -1.32 -10.36 6.41
CA PRO A 107 -2.61 -10.84 5.91
C PRO A 107 -2.39 -11.80 4.73
N PHE A 108 -2.98 -13.00 4.81
CA PHE A 108 -3.04 -13.92 3.67
C PHE A 108 -4.23 -13.52 2.79
N ILE A 109 -3.99 -12.61 1.85
CA ILE A 109 -5.02 -12.10 0.92
C ILE A 109 -4.96 -12.91 -0.37
N PHE A 110 -6.03 -13.65 -0.66
CA PHE A 110 -6.20 -14.40 -1.92
C PHE A 110 -6.65 -13.48 -3.06
N GLY A 111 -5.87 -12.43 -3.32
CA GLY A 111 -6.11 -11.48 -4.41
C GLY A 111 -5.47 -11.90 -5.72
N HIS A 112 -5.93 -11.29 -6.81
CA HIS A 112 -5.36 -11.39 -8.15
C HIS A 112 -4.84 -10.04 -8.66
N VAL A 113 -5.60 -8.96 -8.43
CA VAL A 113 -5.25 -7.61 -8.94
C VAL A 113 -5.65 -6.51 -7.95
N ALA A 114 -4.86 -5.45 -7.88
CA ALA A 114 -5.20 -4.23 -7.16
C ALA A 114 -5.73 -3.17 -8.14
N LYS A 115 -6.88 -2.54 -7.84
CA LYS A 115 -7.47 -1.47 -8.65
C LYS A 115 -7.74 -0.23 -7.82
N LEU A 116 -7.61 0.93 -8.46
CA LEU A 116 -7.96 2.23 -7.90
C LEU A 116 -9.41 2.57 -8.21
N GLU A 117 -10.15 3.08 -7.23
CA GLU A 117 -11.48 3.67 -7.41
C GLU A 117 -12.45 2.78 -8.20
N TRP A 118 -12.31 1.46 -8.05
CA TRP A 118 -13.11 0.49 -8.78
C TRP A 118 -14.54 0.46 -8.24
N SER A 119 -15.52 0.42 -9.13
CA SER A 119 -16.93 0.49 -8.74
C SER A 119 -17.43 -0.85 -8.22
N LEU A 120 -17.79 -0.90 -6.94
CA LEU A 120 -18.58 -1.98 -6.36
C LEU A 120 -20.02 -1.85 -6.88
N LYS A 121 -20.33 -2.49 -8.02
CA LYS A 121 -21.58 -2.27 -8.79
C LYS A 121 -22.84 -2.38 -7.94
N ASP A 122 -22.88 -3.33 -7.01
CA ASP A 122 -24.06 -3.62 -6.20
C ASP A 122 -24.29 -2.61 -5.07
N ILE A 123 -23.28 -1.78 -4.77
CA ILE A 123 -23.27 -0.91 -3.58
C ILE A 123 -23.07 0.57 -3.97
N GLY A 124 -22.80 0.86 -5.24
CA GLY A 124 -22.59 2.24 -5.72
C GLY A 124 -21.35 2.94 -5.13
N ARG A 125 -20.45 2.18 -4.49
CA ARG A 125 -19.26 2.71 -3.80
C ARG A 125 -18.00 2.47 -4.62
N ARG A 126 -17.02 3.37 -4.47
CA ARG A 126 -15.68 3.26 -5.06
C ARG A 126 -14.62 3.40 -3.96
N PRO A 127 -14.15 2.30 -3.35
CA PRO A 127 -13.04 2.36 -2.42
C PRO A 127 -11.79 2.93 -3.11
N ASP A 128 -10.95 3.58 -2.33
CA ASP A 128 -9.71 4.18 -2.82
C ASP A 128 -8.79 3.16 -3.49
N VAL A 129 -8.63 2.00 -2.87
CA VAL A 129 -7.99 0.81 -3.44
C VAL A 129 -8.87 -0.40 -3.17
N VAL A 130 -9.02 -1.28 -4.15
CA VAL A 130 -9.64 -2.60 -3.95
C VAL A 130 -8.71 -3.70 -4.45
N ILE A 131 -8.68 -4.80 -3.72
CA ILE A 131 -8.06 -6.05 -4.14
C ILE A 131 -9.17 -6.97 -4.63
N LEU A 132 -9.06 -7.42 -5.87
CA LEU A 132 -10.01 -8.33 -6.51
C LEU A 132 -9.39 -9.71 -6.66
N ASP A 133 -10.19 -10.77 -6.50
CA ASP A 133 -9.79 -12.14 -6.84
C ASP A 133 -9.77 -12.37 -8.37
N ALA A 134 -9.48 -13.61 -8.78
CA ALA A 134 -9.44 -13.99 -10.20
C ALA A 134 -10.82 -13.96 -10.89
N SER A 135 -11.90 -14.01 -10.10
CA SER A 135 -13.30 -13.93 -10.54
C SER A 135 -13.85 -12.50 -10.50
N VAL A 136 -13.00 -11.50 -10.20
CA VAL A 136 -13.35 -10.08 -10.12
C VAL A 136 -14.25 -9.75 -8.91
N ASN A 137 -14.25 -10.58 -7.87
CA ASN A 137 -14.92 -10.29 -6.61
C ASN A 137 -14.01 -9.47 -5.67
N PRO A 138 -14.55 -8.51 -4.91
CA PRO A 138 -13.78 -7.75 -3.93
C PRO A 138 -13.38 -8.63 -2.74
N VAL A 139 -12.07 -8.75 -2.52
CA VAL A 139 -11.49 -9.46 -1.36
C VAL A 139 -11.18 -8.50 -0.21
N LEU A 140 -10.61 -7.34 -0.54
CA LEU A 140 -10.26 -6.30 0.43
C LEU A 140 -10.49 -4.92 -0.18
N ALA A 141 -11.29 -4.10 0.47
CA ALA A 141 -11.39 -2.67 0.22
C ALA A 141 -10.48 -1.89 1.19
N ILE A 142 -9.82 -0.87 0.69
CA ILE A 142 -8.95 0.01 1.48
C ILE A 142 -9.41 1.44 1.24
N GLU A 143 -9.79 2.11 2.32
CA GLU A 143 -10.08 3.55 2.33
C GLU A 143 -8.89 4.30 2.91
N ILE A 144 -8.49 5.40 2.28
CA ILE A 144 -7.34 6.20 2.71
C ILE A 144 -7.86 7.52 3.25
N LYS A 145 -7.77 7.69 4.56
CA LYS A 145 -8.14 8.93 5.23
C LYS A 145 -7.10 10.02 4.93
N HIS A 146 -7.58 11.16 4.43
CA HIS A 146 -6.77 12.39 4.31
C HIS A 146 -7.35 13.53 5.15
N THR A 147 -8.66 13.77 5.04
CA THR A 147 -9.39 14.78 5.80
C THR A 147 -10.53 14.16 6.62
N HIS A 148 -11.35 13.34 5.97
CA HIS A 148 -12.48 12.66 6.61
C HIS A 148 -12.31 11.15 6.52
N GLY A 149 -12.69 10.45 7.58
CA GLY A 149 -12.67 8.99 7.62
C GLY A 149 -13.91 8.33 7.01
N VAL A 150 -13.97 7.02 7.16
CA VAL A 150 -15.12 6.16 6.99
C VAL A 150 -16.11 6.50 8.11
N ASN A 151 -17.36 6.74 7.73
CA ASN A 151 -18.48 6.97 8.67
C ASN A 151 -19.39 5.74 8.66
N ASP A 152 -20.38 5.72 9.55
CA ASP A 152 -21.31 4.59 9.71
C ASP A 152 -22.07 4.22 8.43
N GLN A 153 -22.31 5.19 7.54
CA GLN A 153 -22.91 4.90 6.25
C GLN A 153 -21.93 4.13 5.35
N LYS A 154 -20.68 4.62 5.23
CA LYS A 154 -19.66 3.97 4.42
C LYS A 154 -19.29 2.58 4.93
N SER A 155 -19.31 2.34 6.25
CA SER A 155 -19.00 1.02 6.80
C SER A 155 -20.07 -0.02 6.42
N LYS A 156 -21.35 0.37 6.41
CA LYS A 156 -22.46 -0.47 5.92
C LYS A 156 -22.33 -0.80 4.44
N ASP A 157 -21.84 0.15 3.64
CA ASP A 157 -21.59 -0.03 2.21
C ASP A 157 -20.53 -1.12 1.93
N PHE A 158 -19.71 -1.51 2.92
CA PHE A 158 -18.71 -2.57 2.76
C PHE A 158 -19.13 -3.92 3.35
N ALA A 159 -20.40 -4.12 3.72
CA ALA A 159 -20.88 -5.32 4.42
C ALA A 159 -20.47 -6.66 3.77
N ASN A 160 -20.27 -6.70 2.45
CA ASN A 160 -19.98 -7.92 1.69
C ASN A 160 -18.49 -8.13 1.37
N CYS A 161 -17.58 -7.31 1.88
CA CYS A 161 -16.15 -7.53 1.74
C CYS A 161 -15.37 -7.07 2.97
N TRP A 162 -14.14 -7.54 3.09
CA TRP A 162 -13.25 -7.05 4.13
C TRP A 162 -12.87 -5.62 3.80
N TRP A 163 -12.79 -4.76 4.81
CA TRP A 163 -12.31 -3.42 4.59
C TRP A 163 -11.44 -2.91 5.72
N VAL A 164 -10.51 -2.02 5.37
CA VAL A 164 -9.66 -1.30 6.32
C VAL A 164 -9.58 0.17 5.93
N GLU A 165 -9.46 1.03 6.93
CA GLU A 165 -9.09 2.44 6.79
C GLU A 165 -7.64 2.63 7.24
N VAL A 166 -6.87 3.41 6.47
CA VAL A 166 -5.51 3.82 6.82
C VAL A 166 -5.33 5.33 6.63
N ASP A 167 -4.34 5.94 7.29
CA ASP A 167 -4.03 7.36 7.11
C ASP A 167 -3.05 7.59 5.94
N ALA A 168 -3.35 8.57 5.09
CA ALA A 168 -2.51 8.92 3.94
C ALA A 168 -1.07 9.28 4.34
N ARG A 169 -0.87 9.96 5.48
CA ARG A 169 0.48 10.34 5.96
C ARG A 169 1.27 9.13 6.41
N ASP A 170 0.62 8.17 7.07
CA ASP A 170 1.25 6.92 7.49
C ASP A 170 1.68 6.09 6.26
N VAL A 171 0.81 5.94 5.27
CA VAL A 171 1.13 5.29 3.98
C VAL A 171 2.33 5.95 3.29
N MET A 172 2.41 7.28 3.33
CA MET A 172 3.51 8.01 2.70
C MET A 172 4.84 7.88 3.45
N LYS A 173 4.78 7.60 4.76
CA LYS A 173 5.94 7.32 5.60
C LYS A 173 6.46 5.90 5.36
N ASP A 174 5.56 4.93 5.30
CA ASP A 174 5.87 3.52 5.04
C ASP A 174 4.68 2.85 4.34
N ASP A 175 4.84 2.54 3.04
CA ASP A 175 3.80 1.92 2.23
C ASP A 175 3.76 0.38 2.35
N PHE A 176 4.65 -0.21 3.16
CA PHE A 176 4.65 -1.63 3.50
C PHE A 176 4.05 -1.93 4.87
N VAL A 177 3.77 -0.90 5.68
CA VAL A 177 3.13 -1.04 6.99
C VAL A 177 1.83 -0.23 7.03
N LEU A 178 0.71 -0.93 6.99
CA LEU A 178 -0.63 -0.37 7.01
C LEU A 178 -1.09 -0.20 8.46
N LYS A 179 -0.99 1.02 9.00
CA LYS A 179 -1.60 1.33 10.29
C LYS A 179 -3.12 1.44 10.14
N VAL A 180 -3.80 0.39 10.56
CA VAL A 180 -5.26 0.27 10.45
C VAL A 180 -5.91 1.16 11.51
N ARG A 181 -6.74 2.11 11.06
CA ARG A 181 -7.47 3.07 11.89
C ARG A 181 -8.91 2.65 12.16
N ALA A 182 -9.51 1.98 11.18
CA ALA A 182 -10.82 1.34 11.29
C ALA A 182 -10.84 0.13 10.35
N HIS A 183 -11.74 -0.81 10.57
CA HIS A 183 -11.91 -1.97 9.71
C HIS A 183 -13.30 -2.58 9.88
N GLY A 184 -13.63 -3.55 9.04
CA GLY A 184 -14.83 -4.37 9.22
C GLY A 184 -14.82 -5.63 8.37
N ASN A 185 -15.62 -6.60 8.81
CA ASN A 185 -15.80 -7.91 8.21
C ASN A 185 -14.51 -8.73 8.07
N LEU A 186 -13.44 -8.39 8.79
CA LEU A 186 -12.22 -9.18 8.76
C LEU A 186 -12.51 -10.56 9.38
N PRO A 187 -11.90 -11.65 8.87
CA PRO A 187 -11.99 -12.95 9.51
C PRO A 187 -11.66 -12.87 11.00
N TYR A 188 -12.36 -13.66 11.81
CA TYR A 188 -12.17 -13.68 13.26
C TYR A 188 -10.71 -13.91 13.71
N GLN A 189 -9.96 -14.65 12.92
CA GLN A 189 -8.52 -14.88 13.08
C GLN A 189 -7.64 -13.62 12.89
N TYR A 190 -8.16 -12.60 12.21
CA TYR A 190 -7.58 -11.26 12.13
C TYR A 190 -8.26 -10.27 13.10
N GLU A 191 -9.52 -10.53 13.46
CA GLU A 191 -10.20 -9.88 14.59
C GLU A 191 -9.74 -10.49 15.92
N LEU A 192 -8.46 -10.32 16.26
CA LEU A 192 -7.89 -10.46 17.60
C LEU A 192 -8.77 -11.22 18.61
N LEU A 193 -8.74 -12.56 18.51
CA LEU A 193 -9.38 -13.51 19.43
C LEU A 193 -9.34 -12.98 20.87
N GLY A 194 -10.50 -12.62 21.42
CA GLY A 194 -10.68 -12.27 22.84
C GLY A 194 -10.66 -10.78 23.22
N HIS A 195 -10.46 -9.84 22.28
CA HIS A 195 -10.35 -8.40 22.61
C HIS A 195 -11.46 -7.50 22.02
N GLN A 196 -12.51 -8.07 21.43
CA GLN A 196 -13.62 -7.31 20.83
C GLN A 196 -14.21 -6.26 21.80
N ASN A 197 -14.46 -6.60 23.06
CA ASN A 197 -15.04 -5.68 24.03
C ASN A 197 -14.08 -4.58 24.52
N MET A 198 -12.78 -4.69 24.22
CA MET A 198 -11.76 -3.72 24.65
C MET A 198 -11.32 -2.78 23.52
N LEU A 199 -11.56 -3.15 22.26
CA LEU A 199 -11.31 -2.33 21.07
C LEU A 199 -12.55 -1.54 20.62
N PHE A 200 -13.75 -2.03 20.96
CA PHE A 200 -15.04 -1.53 20.47
C PHE A 200 -16.03 -1.16 21.59
N GLY A 201 -15.54 -1.02 22.84
CA GLY A 201 -16.27 -0.49 23.99
C GLY A 201 -16.11 1.02 24.12
#